data_AF-A0A1B6IT86-F1
#
_entry.id   AF-A0A1B6IT86-F1
#
_cell.length_a   1.000
_cell.length_b   1.000
_cell.length_c   1.000
_cell.angle_alpha   90.00
_cell.angle_beta   90.00
_cell.angle_gamma   90.00
#
_symmetry.space_group_name_H-M   'P 1'
#
loop_
_entity.id
_entity.type
_entity.pdbx_description
1 polymer ?
#
loop_
_entity_poly.entity_id
_entity_poly.type
_entity_poly.pdbx_seq_one_letter_code
_entity_poly.pdbx_strand_id
1 'polypeptide(L)'
;NSPIVEVPTEKRVKRWGLSMEDLVTDQTGLQEFTNYLRKEYSHENIRFWMAVKDLRRSSHSQIPTKVQEIYEEFLAPGAPCEINIDGKTMEKTQQELKTPTRFTFDYAA
;
A
#
# COMPACT_ATOMS: atom_id res chain seq x y z
N ASN A 1 13.50 -14.58 -17.07
CA ASN A 1 12.81 -14.86 -15.79
C ASN A 1 11.37 -14.42 -15.90
N SER A 2 10.42 -15.35 -15.81
CA SER A 2 9.00 -15.00 -15.74
C SER A 2 8.72 -14.19 -14.48
N PRO A 3 7.82 -13.19 -14.57
CA PRO A 3 7.56 -12.29 -13.44
C PRO A 3 6.82 -13.01 -12.31
N ILE A 4 6.00 -14.02 -12.62
CA ILE A 4 5.39 -14.95 -11.64
C ILE A 4 5.99 -16.35 -11.86
N VAL A 5 6.43 -17.00 -10.79
CA VAL A 5 6.94 -18.38 -10.80
C VAL A 5 6.38 -19.15 -9.62
N GLU A 6 6.08 -20.43 -9.80
CA GLU A 6 5.59 -21.32 -8.74
C GLU A 6 6.68 -21.61 -7.69
N VAL A 7 7.93 -21.78 -8.14
CA VAL A 7 9.09 -22.00 -7.26
C VAL A 7 10.15 -20.92 -7.51
N PRO A 8 10.24 -19.88 -6.66
CA PRO A 8 11.28 -18.86 -6.79
C PRO A 8 12.66 -19.44 -6.43
N THR A 9 13.70 -18.93 -7.07
CA THR A 9 15.08 -19.34 -6.73
C THR A 9 15.47 -18.80 -5.34
N GLU A 10 16.38 -19.49 -4.65
CA GLU A 10 16.86 -19.07 -3.33
C GLU A 10 17.39 -17.63 -3.34
N LYS A 11 18.08 -17.23 -4.42
CA LYS A 11 18.58 -15.86 -4.60
C LYS A 11 17.43 -14.83 -4.67
N ARG A 12 16.31 -15.17 -5.30
CA ARG A 12 15.13 -14.32 -5.41
C ARG A 12 14.48 -14.14 -4.04
N VAL A 13 14.29 -15.25 -3.31
CA VAL A 13 13.73 -15.24 -1.95
C VAL A 13 14.61 -14.46 -0.97
N LYS A 14 15.94 -14.66 -1.01
CA LYS A 14 16.88 -13.87 -0.18
C LYS A 14 16.78 -12.37 -0.43
N ARG A 15 16.48 -11.95 -1.66
CA ARG A 15 16.33 -10.54 -2.00
C ARG A 15 15.10 -9.92 -1.34
N TRP A 16 14.01 -10.68 -1.22
CA TRP A 16 12.79 -10.23 -0.53
C TRP A 16 13.04 -9.84 0.92
N GLY A 17 14.00 -10.50 1.59
CA GLY A 17 14.39 -10.19 2.97
C GLY A 17 15.26 -8.94 3.13
N LEU A 18 15.69 -8.28 2.05
CA LEU A 18 16.54 -7.09 2.13
C LEU A 18 15.75 -5.82 2.46
N SER A 19 14.56 -5.68 1.89
CA SER A 19 13.67 -4.53 2.10
C SER A 19 12.25 -4.86 1.67
N MET A 20 11.26 -4.12 2.20
CA MET A 20 9.88 -4.24 1.72
C MET A 20 9.78 -3.86 0.23
N GLU A 21 10.56 -2.89 -0.23
CA GLU A 21 10.68 -2.50 -1.63
C GLU A 21 11.08 -3.67 -2.53
N ASP A 22 12.12 -4.43 -2.16
CA ASP A 22 12.58 -5.59 -2.92
C ASP A 22 11.53 -6.72 -2.94
N LEU A 23 10.79 -6.89 -1.84
CA LEU A 23 9.68 -7.86 -1.76
C LEU A 23 8.51 -7.48 -2.68
N VAL A 24 8.06 -6.23 -2.65
CA VAL A 24 6.84 -5.81 -3.38
C VAL A 24 7.07 -5.54 -4.87
N THR A 25 8.31 -5.27 -5.27
CA THR A 25 8.68 -5.10 -6.68
C THR A 25 8.75 -6.44 -7.41
N ASP A 26 8.87 -7.54 -6.64
CA ASP A 26 8.79 -8.89 -7.12
C ASP A 26 7.34 -9.38 -7.11
N GLN A 27 6.76 -9.70 -8.28
CA GLN A 27 5.35 -10.12 -8.35
C GLN A 27 5.07 -11.41 -7.57
N THR A 28 6.01 -12.35 -7.52
CA THR A 28 5.88 -13.58 -6.72
C THR A 28 6.00 -13.27 -5.24
N GLY A 29 6.98 -12.43 -4.85
CA GLY A 29 7.15 -11.97 -3.47
C GLY A 29 5.90 -11.26 -2.94
N LEU A 30 5.36 -10.32 -3.72
CA LEU A 30 4.13 -9.61 -3.40
C LEU A 30 2.94 -10.56 -3.23
N GLN A 31 2.78 -11.53 -4.14
CA GLN A 31 1.68 -12.49 -4.06
C GLN A 31 1.78 -13.35 -2.79
N GLU A 32 2.95 -13.90 -2.50
CA GLU A 32 3.18 -14.71 -1.30
C GLU A 32 2.97 -13.90 -0.02
N PHE A 33 3.47 -12.65 0.01
CA PHE A 33 3.29 -11.78 1.17
C PHE A 33 1.83 -11.36 1.36
N THR A 34 1.12 -11.05 0.28
CA THR A 34 -0.32 -10.76 0.34
C THR A 34 -1.12 -11.98 0.81
N ASN A 35 -0.76 -13.18 0.36
CA ASN A 35 -1.38 -14.43 0.82
C ASN A 35 -1.09 -14.70 2.30
N TYR A 36 0.13 -14.41 2.76
CA TYR A 36 0.50 -14.47 4.17
C TYR A 36 -0.36 -13.51 5.01
N LEU A 37 -0.45 -12.23 4.63
CA LEU A 37 -1.25 -11.23 5.34
C LEU A 37 -2.76 -11.54 5.30
N ARG A 38 -3.25 -12.20 4.25
CA ARG A 38 -4.66 -12.63 4.19
C ARG A 38 -4.97 -13.70 5.26
N LYS A 39 -4.01 -14.58 5.57
CA LYS A 39 -4.16 -15.57 6.66
C LYS A 39 -4.21 -14.90 8.03
N GLU A 40 -3.51 -13.78 8.16
CA GLU A 40 -3.46 -12.95 9.37
C GLU A 40 -4.53 -11.84 9.37
N TYR A 41 -5.48 -11.86 8.42
CA TYR A 41 -6.53 -10.83 8.26
C TYR A 41 -5.99 -9.38 8.28
N SER A 42 -4.83 -9.15 7.67
CA SER A 42 -4.10 -7.86 7.70
C SER A 42 -3.63 -7.40 6.31
N HIS A 43 -4.19 -8.00 5.25
CA HIS A 43 -3.84 -7.74 3.85
C HIS A 43 -4.18 -6.32 3.36
N GLU A 44 -5.12 -5.64 4.00
CA GLU A 44 -5.47 -4.25 3.72
C GLU A 44 -4.28 -3.30 3.94
N ASN A 45 -3.40 -3.61 4.90
CA ASN A 45 -2.23 -2.78 5.20
C ASN A 45 -1.25 -2.72 4.03
N ILE A 46 -0.94 -3.86 3.40
CA ILE A 46 -0.03 -3.87 2.24
C ILE A 46 -0.68 -3.21 1.02
N ARG A 47 -2.00 -3.36 0.85
CA ARG A 47 -2.74 -2.72 -0.23
C ARG A 47 -2.72 -1.20 -0.09
N PHE A 48 -2.95 -0.70 1.12
CA PHE A 48 -2.85 0.73 1.42
C PHE A 48 -1.45 1.27 1.12
N TRP A 49 -0.41 0.63 1.64
CA TRP A 49 0.98 1.04 1.42
C TRP A 49 1.35 1.07 -0.07
N MET A 50 0.88 0.08 -0.85
CA MET A 50 1.06 0.05 -2.30
C MET A 50 0.34 1.22 -2.98
N ALA A 51 -0.90 1.52 -2.58
CA ALA A 51 -1.68 2.61 -3.15
C ALA A 51 -1.03 3.98 -2.87
N VAL A 52 -0.49 4.19 -1.66
CA VAL A 52 0.28 5.40 -1.33
C VAL A 52 1.56 5.52 -2.16
N LYS A 53 2.26 4.40 -2.40
CA LYS A 53 3.43 4.40 -3.30
C LYS A 53 3.07 4.71 -4.75
N ASP A 54 1.95 4.21 -5.23
CA ASP A 54 1.47 4.49 -6.58
C ASP A 54 1.05 5.97 -6.72
N LEU A 55 0.37 6.52 -5.71
CA LEU A 55 0.05 7.95 -5.63
C LEU A 55 1.33 8.82 -5.76
N ARG A 56 2.41 8.46 -5.07
CA ARG A 56 3.70 9.19 -5.13
C ARG A 56 4.29 9.26 -6.53
N ARG A 57 4.02 8.26 -7.37
CA ARG A 57 4.54 8.14 -8.75
C ARG A 57 3.56 8.64 -9.81
N SER A 58 2.35 9.02 -9.42
CA SER A 58 1.28 9.42 -10.33
C SER A 58 1.47 10.84 -10.89
N SER A 59 0.84 11.12 -12.03
CA SER A 59 0.86 12.47 -12.60
C SER A 59 0.05 13.44 -11.73
N HIS A 60 0.38 14.74 -11.77
CA HIS A 60 -0.34 15.75 -10.98
C HIS A 60 -1.84 15.78 -11.26
N SER A 61 -2.27 15.47 -12.48
CA SER A 61 -3.69 15.41 -12.85
C SER A 61 -4.44 14.26 -12.21
N GLN A 62 -3.76 13.16 -11.85
CA GLN A 62 -4.36 11.98 -11.23
C GLN A 62 -4.39 12.04 -9.70
N ILE A 63 -3.59 12.93 -9.09
CA ILE A 63 -3.46 13.03 -7.63
C ILE A 63 -4.81 13.20 -6.93
N PRO A 64 -5.68 14.16 -7.32
CA PRO A 64 -6.93 14.38 -6.59
C PRO A 64 -7.83 13.14 -6.59
N THR A 65 -7.98 12.49 -7.74
CA THR A 65 -8.79 11.28 -7.90
C THR A 65 -8.22 10.12 -7.08
N LYS A 66 -6.92 9.85 -7.18
CA LYS A 66 -6.29 8.76 -6.42
C LYS A 66 -6.31 9.00 -4.91
N VAL A 67 -6.16 10.25 -4.48
CA VAL A 67 -6.28 10.59 -3.05
C VAL A 67 -7.68 10.26 -2.54
N GLN A 68 -8.72 10.61 -3.30
CA GLN A 68 -10.09 10.27 -2.95
C GLN A 68 -10.33 8.75 -2.94
N GLU A 69 -9.87 8.02 -3.96
CA GLU A 69 -9.99 6.56 -4.03
C GLU A 69 -9.33 5.87 -2.83
N ILE A 70 -8.10 6.28 -2.46
CA ILE A 70 -7.39 5.72 -1.30
C ILE A 70 -8.13 6.01 -0.01
N TYR A 71 -8.68 7.22 0.14
CA TYR A 71 -9.47 7.55 1.31
C TYR A 71 -10.73 6.68 1.42
N GLU A 72 -11.51 6.59 0.34
CA GLU A 72 -12.76 5.81 0.31
C GLU A 72 -12.54 4.31 0.51
N GLU A 73 -11.40 3.78 0.04
CA GLU A 73 -11.10 2.35 0.14
C GLU A 73 -10.53 1.94 1.50
N PHE A 74 -9.73 2.80 2.16
CA PHE A 74 -8.95 2.40 3.33
C PHE A 74 -9.20 3.22 4.60
N LEU A 75 -9.71 4.46 4.51
CA LEU A 75 -9.76 5.38 5.65
C LEU A 75 -11.16 5.92 5.97
N ALA A 76 -12.08 5.90 5.00
CA ALA A 76 -13.44 6.32 5.23
C ALA A 76 -14.11 5.43 6.29
N PRO A 77 -15.00 5.97 7.14
CA PRO A 77 -15.74 5.17 8.09
C PRO A 77 -16.56 4.07 7.38
N GLY A 78 -16.28 2.80 7.69
CA GLY A 78 -16.94 1.66 7.02
C GLY A 78 -16.39 1.36 5.62
N ALA A 79 -15.16 1.80 5.32
CA ALA A 79 -14.50 1.49 4.07
C ALA A 79 -14.34 -0.04 3.86
N PRO A 80 -14.39 -0.52 2.61
CA PRO A 80 -14.31 -1.95 2.32
C PRO A 80 -13.00 -2.60 2.75
N CYS A 81 -11.92 -1.82 2.90
CA CYS A 81 -10.61 -2.26 3.38
C CYS A 81 -10.08 -1.32 4.46
N GLU A 82 -10.95 -0.92 5.39
CA GLU A 82 -10.62 0.00 6.49
C GLU A 82 -9.37 -0.46 7.26
N ILE A 83 -8.35 0.40 7.31
CA ILE A 83 -7.13 0.17 8.08
C ILE A 83 -7.24 0.77 9.48
N ASN A 84 -6.65 0.10 10.47
CA ASN A 84 -6.61 0.62 11.83
C ASN A 84 -5.43 1.59 12.00
N ILE A 85 -5.71 2.89 11.98
CA ILE A 85 -4.74 3.95 12.27
C ILE A 85 -5.10 4.70 13.55
N ASP A 86 -4.10 5.21 14.27
CA ASP A 86 -4.33 5.98 15.49
C ASP A 86 -5.04 7.31 15.18
N GLY A 87 -5.88 7.77 16.11
CA GLY A 87 -6.72 8.96 15.89
C GLY A 87 -5.93 10.23 15.56
N LYS A 88 -4.71 10.38 16.08
CA LYS A 88 -3.85 11.53 15.79
C LYS A 88 -3.33 11.50 14.35
N THR A 89 -3.00 10.32 13.84
CA THR A 89 -2.65 10.13 12.42
C THR A 89 -3.85 10.38 11.52
N MET A 90 -5.04 9.89 11.89
CA MET A 90 -6.27 10.13 11.13
C MET A 90 -6.62 11.63 11.04
N GLU A 91 -6.54 12.38 12.14
CA GLU A 91 -6.77 13.83 12.15
C GLU A 91 -5.82 14.57 11.21
N LYS A 92 -4.53 14.19 11.21
CA LYS A 92 -3.54 14.77 10.28
C LYS A 92 -3.89 14.45 8.84
N THR A 93 -4.21 13.20 8.54
CA THR A 93 -4.61 12.80 7.18
C THR A 93 -5.84 13.57 6.72
N GLN A 94 -6.86 13.77 7.57
CA GLN A 94 -8.02 14.60 7.25
C GLN A 94 -7.67 16.07 6.95
N GLN A 95 -6.66 16.62 7.62
CA GLN A 95 -6.18 17.97 7.33
C GLN A 95 -5.49 18.02 5.95
N GLU A 96 -4.65 17.03 5.64
CA GLU A 96 -3.94 16.91 4.35
C GLU A 96 -4.88 16.63 3.18
N LEU A 97 -6.02 15.96 3.43
CA LEU A 97 -7.06 15.74 2.41
C LEU A 97 -7.71 17.04 1.91
N LYS A 98 -7.64 18.14 2.67
CA LYS A 98 -8.14 19.46 2.22
C LYS A 98 -7.29 20.03 1.08
N THR A 99 -6.02 19.66 1.02
CA THR A 99 -5.08 20.06 -0.04
C THR A 99 -4.36 18.82 -0.57
N PRO A 100 -5.02 18.00 -1.43
CA PRO A 100 -4.46 16.75 -1.91
C PRO A 100 -3.09 16.94 -2.59
N THR A 101 -2.10 16.22 -2.10
CA THR A 101 -0.76 16.14 -2.70
C THR A 101 -0.34 14.68 -2.83
N ARG A 102 0.76 14.44 -3.54
CA ARG A 102 1.35 13.10 -3.63
C ARG A 102 1.88 12.55 -2.29
N PHE A 103 1.89 13.37 -1.23
CA PHE A 103 2.38 13.05 0.11
C PHE A 103 1.25 13.04 1.16
N THR A 104 -0.02 13.17 0.75
CA THR A 104 -1.17 13.25 1.66
C THR A 104 -1.27 12.11 2.67
N PHE A 105 -0.75 10.92 2.34
CA PHE A 105 -0.80 9.74 3.19
C PHE A 105 0.55 9.32 3.81
N ASP A 106 1.61 10.14 3.69
CA ASP A 106 2.96 9.79 4.20
C ASP A 106 3.00 9.59 5.73
N TYR A 107 2.00 10.10 6.47
CA TYR A 107 1.88 9.87 7.92
C TYR A 107 1.14 8.58 8.28
N ALA A 108 0.35 8.03 7.35
CA ALA A 108 -0.51 6.87 7.58
C ALA A 108 0.09 5.57 7.00
N ALA A 109 1.05 5.66 6.07
CA ALA A 109 1.70 4.54 5.39
C ALA A 109 3.09 4.23 5.94
#